data_AF-A0A643FS96-F1
#
_entry.id   AF-A0A643FS96-F1
#
_cell.length_a   1.000
_cell.length_b   1.000
_cell.length_c   1.000
_cell.angle_alpha   90.00
_cell.angle_beta   90.00
_cell.angle_gamma   90.00
#
_symmetry.space_group_name_H-M   'P 1'
#
loop_
_entity.id
_entity.type
_entity.pdbx_description
1 polymer ?
#
loop_
_entity_poly.entity_id
_entity_poly.type
_entity_poly.pdbx_seq_one_letter_code
_entity_poly.pdbx_strand_id
1 'polypeptide(L)'
;MISQKIRFFRSRIPAFECTPGCHDCCGPVMTSTHEMSRLPVKSDAEHEAALTNLSCPHLGSQGCQVYAERPLICRLFGTTPRLACPNGNRPEEMVDPAIDRQIQRFFVETRHVLV
;
A
#
# COMPACT_ATOMS: atom_id res chain seq x y z
N MET A 1 7.39 -5.25 -18.62
CA MET A 1 7.30 -6.46 -17.77
C MET A 1 6.87 -6.15 -16.34
N ILE A 2 7.66 -5.45 -15.51
CA ILE A 2 7.30 -5.16 -14.10
C ILE A 2 5.99 -4.36 -13.95
N SER A 3 5.80 -3.33 -14.77
CA SER A 3 4.57 -2.53 -14.78
C SER A 3 3.29 -3.35 -15.06
N GLN A 4 3.39 -4.42 -15.87
CA GLN A 4 2.28 -5.33 -16.13
C GLN A 4 2.05 -6.26 -14.94
N LYS A 5 3.12 -6.75 -14.30
CA LYS A 5 3.05 -7.57 -13.08
C LYS A 5 2.37 -6.82 -11.92
N ILE A 6 2.73 -5.56 -11.70
CA ILE A 6 2.07 -4.70 -10.69
C ILE A 6 0.59 -4.52 -11.01
N ARG A 7 0.25 -4.19 -12.26
CA ARG A 7 -1.16 -4.06 -12.70
C ARG A 7 -1.95 -5.35 -12.50
N PHE A 8 -1.34 -6.49 -12.85
CA PHE A 8 -1.93 -7.81 -12.62
C PHE A 8 -2.23 -8.01 -11.14
N PHE A 9 -1.25 -7.84 -10.25
CA PHE A 9 -1.48 -7.97 -8.81
C PHE A 9 -2.55 -7.03 -8.28
N ARG A 10 -2.53 -5.74 -8.67
CA ARG A 10 -3.58 -4.78 -8.28
C ARG A 10 -4.99 -5.24 -8.67
N SER A 11 -5.13 -5.89 -9.82
CA SER A 11 -6.42 -6.43 -10.29
C SER A 11 -6.89 -7.69 -9.54
N ARG A 12 -5.99 -8.35 -8.81
CA ARG A 12 -6.26 -9.59 -8.05
C ARG A 12 -6.40 -9.37 -6.55
N ILE A 13 -6.06 -8.18 -6.06
CA ILE A 13 -6.26 -7.81 -4.65
C ILE A 13 -7.70 -7.30 -4.51
N PRO A 14 -8.54 -7.92 -3.68
CA PRO A 14 -9.91 -7.47 -3.45
C PRO A 14 -9.92 -6.08 -2.80
N ALA A 15 -10.97 -5.31 -3.06
CA ALA A 15 -11.21 -4.04 -2.37
C ALA A 15 -12.26 -4.23 -1.27
N PHE A 16 -12.22 -3.38 -0.26
CA PHE A 16 -13.24 -3.27 0.78
C PHE A 16 -13.32 -1.81 1.25
N GLU A 17 -14.42 -1.47 1.93
CA GLU A 17 -14.61 -0.14 2.50
C GLU A 17 -14.03 -0.05 3.91
N CYS A 18 -13.21 0.97 4.16
CA CYS A 18 -12.75 1.29 5.51
C CYS A 18 -13.83 2.06 6.29
N THR A 19 -13.71 2.06 7.61
CA THR A 19 -14.43 3.01 8.47
C THR A 19 -14.18 4.45 7.98
N PRO A 20 -15.23 5.29 7.84
CA PRO A 20 -15.06 6.68 7.38
C PRO A 20 -14.03 7.45 8.21
N GLY A 21 -13.08 8.11 7.54
CA GLY A 21 -12.00 8.87 8.18
C GLY A 21 -10.83 8.04 8.73
N CYS A 22 -10.89 6.71 8.69
CA CYS A 22 -9.81 5.86 9.19
C CYS A 22 -8.57 5.92 8.28
N HIS A 23 -7.40 6.07 8.92
CA HIS A 23 -6.10 6.07 8.27
C HIS A 23 -5.07 5.22 9.06
N ASP A 24 -5.51 4.27 9.86
CA ASP A 24 -4.64 3.48 10.75
C ASP A 24 -3.67 2.56 9.99
N CYS A 25 -3.98 2.22 8.74
CA CYS A 25 -3.07 1.52 7.83
C CYS A 25 -2.13 2.47 7.05
N CYS A 26 -2.33 3.79 7.15
CA CYS A 26 -1.58 4.80 6.40
C CYS A 26 -0.37 5.30 7.21
N GLY A 27 0.66 4.47 7.27
CA GLY A 27 1.92 4.78 7.96
C GLY A 27 3.16 4.53 7.10
N PRO A 28 4.35 4.50 7.72
CA PRO A 28 5.61 4.19 7.05
C PRO A 28 5.59 2.76 6.49
N VAL A 29 5.76 2.63 5.17
CA VAL A 29 5.75 1.33 4.49
C VAL A 29 6.87 1.26 3.45
N MET A 30 7.38 0.05 3.22
CA MET A 30 8.32 -0.22 2.15
C MET A 30 7.58 -0.38 0.83
N THR A 31 7.85 0.50 -0.13
CA THR A 31 7.23 0.51 -1.46
C THR A 31 8.29 0.22 -2.52
N SER A 32 7.94 -0.57 -3.54
CA SER A 32 8.89 -0.88 -4.61
C SER A 32 9.31 0.40 -5.35
N THR A 33 10.56 0.50 -5.78
CA THR A 33 11.05 1.69 -6.51
C THR A 33 10.25 1.94 -7.80
N HIS A 34 9.70 0.89 -8.42
CA HIS A 34 8.84 0.97 -9.60
C HIS A 34 7.44 1.53 -9.33
N GLU A 35 6.92 1.37 -8.11
CA GLU A 35 5.67 1.99 -7.68
C GLU A 35 5.91 3.41 -7.20
N MET A 36 6.99 3.63 -6.43
CA MET A 36 7.37 4.95 -5.94
C MET A 36 7.64 5.93 -7.09
N SER A 37 8.25 5.47 -8.20
CA SER A 37 8.51 6.31 -9.38
C SER A 37 7.25 6.82 -10.09
N ARG A 38 6.05 6.37 -9.68
CA ARG A 38 4.77 6.82 -10.23
C ARG A 38 4.03 7.79 -9.33
N LEU A 39 4.48 7.93 -8.08
CA LEU A 39 3.88 8.83 -7.11
C LEU A 39 4.48 10.23 -7.28
N PRO A 40 3.75 11.30 -6.90
CA PRO A 40 4.32 12.65 -6.85
C PRO A 40 5.55 12.66 -5.94
N VAL A 41 6.62 13.34 -6.35
CA VAL A 41 7.82 13.47 -5.51
C VAL A 41 7.48 14.31 -4.28
N LYS A 42 7.91 13.85 -3.11
CA LYS A 42 7.81 14.55 -1.84
C LYS A 42 9.19 15.06 -1.45
N SER A 43 9.24 16.24 -0.82
CA SER A 43 10.48 16.80 -0.30
C SER A 43 10.98 16.01 0.91
N ASP A 44 12.28 16.08 1.18
CA ASP A 44 12.86 15.46 2.38
C ASP A 44 12.16 15.94 3.65
N ALA A 45 11.81 17.23 3.72
CA ALA A 45 11.08 17.79 4.85
C ALA A 45 9.67 17.19 5.02
N GLU A 46 8.96 16.91 3.91
CA GLU A 46 7.66 16.22 3.97
C GLU A 46 7.81 14.77 4.42
N HIS A 47 8.85 14.05 3.95
CA HIS A 47 9.13 12.69 4.37
C HIS A 47 9.49 12.62 5.87
N GLU A 48 10.38 13.49 6.33
CA GLU A 48 10.81 13.55 7.74
C GLU A 48 9.64 13.89 8.68
N ALA A 49 8.79 14.86 8.29
CA ALA A 49 7.59 15.20 9.04
C ALA A 49 6.61 14.02 9.09
N ALA A 50 6.41 13.32 7.97
CA ALA A 50 5.52 12.16 7.93
C ALA A 50 6.05 11.01 8.81
N LEU A 51 7.35 10.72 8.74
CA LEU A 51 8.01 9.68 9.52
C LEU A 51 7.97 9.97 11.01
N THR A 52 8.24 11.23 11.41
CA THR A 52 8.13 11.68 12.81
C THR A 52 6.72 11.45 13.36
N ASN A 53 5.70 11.68 12.54
CA ASN A 53 4.30 11.49 12.90
C ASN A 53 3.79 10.05 12.68
N LEU A 54 4.65 9.10 12.30
CA LEU A 54 4.28 7.72 11.93
C LEU A 54 3.14 7.67 10.90
N SER A 55 3.16 8.59 9.94
CA SER A 55 2.14 8.76 8.90
C SER A 55 2.74 8.60 7.50
N CYS A 56 1.89 8.53 6.47
CA CYS A 56 2.33 8.54 5.07
C CYS A 56 2.39 9.98 4.53
N PRO A 57 3.45 10.39 3.80
CA PRO A 57 3.56 11.76 3.25
C PRO A 57 2.54 12.07 2.13
N HIS A 58 1.84 11.04 1.62
CA HIS A 58 0.73 11.17 0.68
C HIS A 58 -0.66 11.18 1.35
N LEU A 59 -0.73 11.12 2.68
CA LEU A 59 -1.98 11.27 3.41
C LEU A 59 -2.31 12.76 3.55
N GLY A 60 -3.39 13.19 2.89
CA GLY A 60 -3.95 14.53 3.04
C GLY A 60 -5.11 14.57 4.02
N SER A 61 -5.65 15.77 4.26
CA SER A 61 -6.79 15.99 5.17
C SER A 61 -8.09 15.28 4.74
N GLN A 62 -8.21 14.91 3.47
CA GLN A 62 -9.37 14.21 2.90
C GLN A 62 -9.04 12.74 2.52
N GLY A 63 -7.92 12.22 3.01
CA GLY A 63 -7.46 10.85 2.72
C GLY A 63 -6.26 10.78 1.78
N CYS A 64 -6.02 9.60 1.22
CA CYS A 64 -4.84 9.31 0.40
C CYS A 64 -4.89 10.08 -0.93
N GLN A 65 -3.92 10.97 -1.15
CA GLN A 65 -3.81 11.78 -2.38
C GLN A 65 -3.42 10.94 -3.61
N VAL A 66 -2.90 9.73 -3.39
CA VAL A 66 -2.48 8.79 -4.43
C VAL A 66 -3.34 7.52 -4.46
N TYR A 67 -4.61 7.61 -4.04
CA TYR A 67 -5.48 6.45 -3.82
C TYR A 67 -5.54 5.48 -5.02
N ALA A 68 -5.62 6.02 -6.23
CA ALA A 68 -5.66 5.24 -7.47
C ALA A 68 -4.33 4.50 -7.75
N GLU A 69 -3.21 5.14 -7.44
CA GLU A 69 -1.86 4.61 -7.65
C GLU A 69 -1.28 3.92 -6.41
N ARG A 70 -2.09 3.66 -5.38
CA ARG A 70 -1.66 3.00 -4.13
C ARG A 70 -0.77 1.80 -4.40
N PRO A 71 0.41 1.75 -3.74
CA PRO A 71 1.30 0.61 -3.79
C PRO A 71 0.61 -0.71 -3.42
N LEU A 72 1.18 -1.83 -3.88
CA LEU A 72 0.70 -3.17 -3.55
C LEU A 72 0.62 -3.38 -2.04
N ILE A 73 1.63 -2.95 -1.28
CA ILE A 73 1.64 -3.07 0.18
C ILE A 73 0.44 -2.37 0.82
N CYS A 74 0.09 -1.16 0.36
CA CYS A 74 -1.05 -0.41 0.86
C CYS A 74 -2.40 -1.09 0.56
N ARG A 75 -2.47 -1.87 -0.52
CA ARG A 75 -3.66 -2.62 -0.92
C ARG A 75 -3.80 -3.94 -0.18
N LEU A 76 -2.69 -4.51 0.31
CA LEU A 76 -2.70 -5.76 1.07
C LEU A 76 -3.22 -5.60 2.50
N PHE A 77 -3.12 -4.40 3.08
CA PHE A 77 -3.71 -4.13 4.39
C PHE A 77 -5.22 -4.38 4.38
N GLY A 78 -5.68 -5.25 5.28
CA GLY A 78 -7.05 -5.71 5.39
C GLY A 78 -7.42 -6.86 4.44
N THR A 79 -6.57 -7.23 3.48
CA THR A 79 -6.91 -8.25 2.45
C THR A 79 -6.10 -9.54 2.57
N THR A 80 -5.09 -9.59 3.43
CA THR A 80 -4.34 -10.82 3.78
C THR A 80 -4.26 -10.97 5.31
N PRO A 81 -4.29 -12.20 5.85
CA PRO A 81 -4.14 -12.44 7.30
C PRO A 81 -2.84 -11.87 7.89
N ARG A 82 -1.78 -11.71 7.08
CA ARG A 82 -0.48 -11.18 7.53
C ARG A 82 -0.48 -9.67 7.74
N LEU A 83 -1.43 -8.97 7.14
CA LEU A 83 -1.60 -7.51 7.21
C LEU A 83 -3.06 -7.22 7.51
N ALA A 84 -3.58 -7.79 8.61
CA ALA A 84 -4.97 -7.58 9.03
C ALA A 84 -5.25 -6.09 9.30
N CYS A 85 -6.48 -5.65 9.03
CA CYS A 85 -6.93 -4.32 9.40
C CYS A 85 -6.98 -4.21 10.94
N PRO A 86 -6.42 -3.15 11.55
CA PRO A 86 -6.50 -2.93 13.01
C PRO A 86 -7.94 -2.87 13.54
N ASN A 87 -8.88 -2.42 12.70
CA ASN A 87 -10.29 -2.30 13.04
C ASN A 87 -11.14 -3.52 12.63
N GLY A 88 -10.50 -4.60 12.16
CA GLY A 88 -11.19 -5.84 11.77
C GLY A 88 -11.92 -5.79 10.41
N ASN A 89 -11.89 -4.66 9.70
CA ASN A 89 -12.46 -4.55 8.35
C ASN A 89 -11.72 -5.47 7.36
N ARG A 90 -12.48 -6.12 6.48
CA ARG A 90 -11.95 -7.04 5.46
C ARG A 90 -12.96 -7.23 4.32
N PRO A 91 -12.51 -7.61 3.12
CA PRO A 91 -13.42 -8.08 2.07
C PRO A 91 -14.09 -9.41 2.46
N GLU A 92 -15.17 -9.76 1.75
CA GLU A 92 -15.83 -11.06 1.90
C GLU A 92 -14.88 -12.21 1.53
N GLU A 93 -14.16 -12.04 0.43
CA GLU A 93 -13.09 -12.94 0.00
C GLU A 93 -11.73 -12.27 0.15
N MET A 94 -10.83 -12.91 0.90
CA MET A 94 -9.44 -12.47 1.04
C MET A 94 -8.65 -12.73 -0.25
N VAL A 95 -7.47 -12.12 -0.36
CA VAL A 95 -6.59 -12.37 -1.51
C VAL A 95 -6.27 -13.87 -1.66
N ASP A 96 -6.28 -14.36 -2.90
CA ASP A 96 -5.89 -15.74 -3.21
C ASP A 96 -4.48 -16.01 -2.64
N PRO A 97 -4.28 -17.06 -1.82
CA PRO A 97 -2.97 -17.38 -1.25
C PRO A 97 -1.85 -17.56 -2.28
N ALA A 98 -2.16 -18.02 -3.50
CA ALA A 98 -1.19 -18.12 -4.59
C ALA A 98 -0.79 -16.74 -5.13
N ILE A 99 -1.73 -15.78 -5.16
CA ILE A 99 -1.44 -14.38 -5.51
C ILE A 99 -0.62 -13.71 -4.42
N ASP A 100 -0.98 -13.88 -3.13
CA ASP A 100 -0.19 -13.33 -2.02
C ASP A 100 1.26 -13.83 -2.08
N ARG A 101 1.48 -15.15 -2.23
CA ARG A 101 2.83 -15.71 -2.39
C ARG A 101 3.62 -15.10 -3.56
N GLN A 102 2.97 -14.82 -4.69
CA GLN A 102 3.61 -14.17 -5.84
C GLN A 102 3.96 -12.70 -5.55
N ILE A 103 3.12 -11.98 -4.81
CA ILE A 103 3.40 -10.61 -4.35
C ILE A 103 4.57 -10.62 -3.35
N GLN A 104 4.58 -11.55 -2.40
CA GLN A 104 5.72 -11.71 -1.47
C GLN A 104 7.02 -11.98 -2.22
N ARG A 105 7.00 -12.85 -3.24
CA ARG A 105 8.16 -13.08 -4.09
C ARG A 105 8.61 -11.80 -4.79
N PHE A 106 7.67 -11.04 -5.36
CA PHE A 106 7.97 -9.75 -5.97
C PHE A 106 8.59 -8.76 -4.98
N PHE A 107 8.12 -8.73 -3.72
CA PHE A 107 8.69 -7.88 -2.68
C PHE A 107 10.15 -8.23 -2.36
N VAL A 108 10.49 -9.52 -2.35
CA VAL A 108 11.88 -9.98 -2.11
C VAL A 108 12.80 -9.72 -3.32
N GLU A 109 12.27 -9.80 -4.55
CA GLU A 109 13.05 -9.66 -5.79
C GLU A 109 13.26 -8.21 -6.25
N THR A 110 12.53 -7.26 -5.65
CA THR A 110 12.50 -5.87 -6.10
C THR A 110 13.10 -4.95 -5.03
N ARG A 111 13.83 -3.92 -5.46
CA ARG A 111 14.29 -2.87 -4.53
C ARG A 111 13.09 -2.10 -3.98
N HIS A 112 13.07 -1.91 -2.66
CA HIS A 112 12.07 -1.08 -1.99
C HIS A 112 12.73 0.14 -1.35
N VAL A 113 11.95 1.20 -1.20
CA VAL A 113 12.29 2.42 -0.47
C VAL A 113 11.16 2.72 0.50
N LEU A 114 11.48 3.45 1.56
CA LEU A 114 10.45 3.96 2.48
C LEU A 114 9.59 4.98 1.72
N VAL A 115 8.27 4.86 1.85
CA VAL A 115 7.32 5.82 1.27
C VAL A 115 7.35 7.16 1.98
#